data_AF-A0A2M7K8Q4-F1
#
_entry.id   AF-A0A2M7K8Q4-F1
#
_cell.length_a   1.000
_cell.length_b   1.000
_cell.length_c   1.000
_cell.angle_alpha   90.00
_cell.angle_beta   90.00
_cell.angle_gamma   90.00
#
_symmetry.space_group_name_H-M   'P 1'
#
loop_
_entity.id
_entity.type
_entity.pdbx_description
1 polymer ?
#
loop_
_entity_poly.entity_id
_entity_poly.type
_entity_poly.pdbx_seq_one_letter_code
_entity_poly.pdbx_strand_id
1 'polypeptide(L)'
;MLTFGPVPSRRLGRSLGINNIPPKICTYSCVYCQLGKTFKMKIEPTEFYQPKEILSEVQNKVEKAKKMQESIDYLTFVPDGEPTLDINLGQEIKLIKSLGIKIAVIT
;
A
#
# COMPACT_ATOMS: atom_id res chain seq x y z
N MET A 1 -1.51 -7.50 7.15
CA MET A 1 -2.23 -7.90 5.92
C MET A 1 -1.69 -7.02 4.79
N LEU A 2 -1.33 -7.59 3.64
CA LEU A 2 -0.69 -6.84 2.55
C LEU A 2 -1.66 -5.91 1.80
N THR A 3 -2.97 -6.19 1.86
CA THR A 3 -4.00 -5.33 1.27
C THR A 3 -5.19 -5.14 2.21
N PHE A 4 -5.88 -4.01 2.11
CA PHE A 4 -7.07 -3.71 2.91
C PHE A 4 -8.07 -2.81 2.15
N GLY A 5 -9.28 -2.68 2.69
CA GLY A 5 -10.37 -1.97 2.02
C GLY A 5 -11.11 -2.83 1.00
N PRO A 6 -11.70 -2.23 -0.06
CA PRO A 6 -11.69 -0.80 -0.39
C PRO A 6 -12.37 0.05 0.70
N VAL A 7 -11.80 1.22 1.02
CA VAL A 7 -12.32 2.14 2.03
C VAL A 7 -12.66 3.50 1.41
N PRO A 8 -13.64 4.25 1.96
CA PRO A 8 -13.88 5.62 1.54
C PRO A 8 -12.68 6.51 1.90
N SER A 9 -12.01 7.01 0.86
CA SER A 9 -10.96 8.02 0.93
C SER A 9 -11.54 9.40 0.68
N ARG A 10 -11.23 10.34 1.57
CA ARG A 10 -11.59 11.76 1.40
C ARG A 10 -10.98 12.39 0.14
N ARG A 11 -9.87 11.85 -0.35
CA ARG A 11 -9.09 12.41 -1.48
C ARG A 11 -9.25 11.62 -2.78
N LEU A 12 -9.52 10.32 -2.69
CA LEU A 12 -9.36 9.37 -3.81
C LEU A 12 -10.62 8.53 -4.09
N GLY A 13 -11.79 8.91 -3.57
CA GLY A 13 -13.01 8.10 -3.74
C GLY A 13 -12.93 6.80 -2.93
N ARG A 14 -13.25 5.64 -3.52
CA ARG A 14 -13.07 4.33 -2.88
C ARG A 14 -11.70 3.76 -3.22
N SER A 15 -10.85 3.63 -2.21
CA SER A 15 -9.46 3.20 -2.40
C SER A 15 -9.19 1.86 -1.72
N LEU A 16 -8.52 0.96 -2.43
CA LEU A 16 -7.91 -0.24 -1.86
C LEU A 16 -6.50 0.13 -1.38
N GLY A 17 -6.19 -0.17 -0.12
CA GLY A 17 -4.89 0.12 0.50
C GLY A 17 -3.91 -1.04 0.33
N ILE A 18 -2.65 -0.71 0.10
CA ILE A 18 -1.54 -1.65 -0.10
C ILE A 18 -0.47 -1.37 0.95
N ASN A 19 -0.12 -2.39 1.71
CA ASN A 19 0.99 -2.42 2.65
C ASN A 19 2.18 -3.13 2.01
N ASN A 20 3.08 -2.37 1.35
CA ASN A 20 4.31 -2.93 0.78
C ASN A 20 5.47 -3.01 1.78
N ILE A 21 5.26 -2.55 3.01
CA ILE A 21 6.25 -2.66 4.08
C ILE A 21 5.59 -3.08 5.41
N PRO A 22 6.34 -3.70 6.33
CA PRO A 22 5.86 -3.99 7.67
C PRO A 22 5.51 -2.71 8.44
N PRO A 23 4.57 -2.78 9.40
CA PRO A 23 4.19 -1.63 10.20
C PRO A 23 5.38 -1.09 10.97
N LYS A 24 5.36 0.23 11.22
CA LYS A 24 6.28 0.95 12.11
C LYS A 24 7.72 1.00 11.63
N ILE A 25 7.94 0.82 10.33
CA ILE A 25 9.21 1.09 9.66
C ILE A 25 9.04 2.38 8.85
N CYS A 26 9.64 3.45 9.33
CA CYS A 26 9.48 4.79 8.75
C CYS A 26 10.77 5.59 8.97
N THR A 27 11.01 6.59 8.12
CA THR A 27 12.08 7.57 8.28
C THR A 27 11.75 8.59 9.38
N TYR A 28 10.48 8.71 9.76
CA TYR A 28 9.97 9.66 10.74
C TYR A 28 9.25 9.00 11.93
N SER A 29 9.10 9.77 13.00
CA SER A 29 8.33 9.43 14.20
C SER A 29 7.39 10.59 14.55
N CYS A 30 6.44 10.86 13.65
CA CYS A 30 5.55 12.03 13.74
C CYS A 30 4.69 11.98 15.02
N VAL A 31 4.59 13.10 15.73
CA VAL A 31 3.78 13.23 16.97
C VAL A 31 2.28 13.01 16.75
N TYR A 32 1.83 13.20 15.51
CA TYR A 32 0.43 13.03 15.08
C TYR A 32 0.20 11.71 14.31
N CYS A 33 1.17 10.79 14.28
CA CYS A 33 1.00 9.52 13.59
C CYS A 33 -0.11 8.70 14.26
N GLN A 34 -1.14 8.34 13.49
CA GLN A 34 -2.28 7.55 13.97
C GLN A 34 -1.88 6.17 14.50
N LEU A 35 -0.74 5.65 14.03
CA LEU A 35 -0.20 4.38 14.49
C LEU A 35 0.50 4.52 15.85
N GLY A 36 0.84 5.74 16.28
CA GLY A 36 1.65 6.06 17.46
C GLY A 36 3.15 6.19 17.17
N LYS A 37 4.00 6.16 18.21
CA LYS A 37 5.47 6.32 18.10
C LYS A 37 6.11 5.25 17.20
N THR A 38 7.05 5.66 16.35
CA THR A 38 7.91 4.74 15.58
C THR A 38 8.99 4.17 16.49
N PHE A 39 9.16 2.85 16.50
CA PHE A 39 10.22 2.17 17.26
C PHE A 39 11.35 1.60 16.38
N LYS A 40 11.14 1.51 15.06
CA LYS A 40 12.17 1.14 14.07
C LYS A 40 12.30 2.24 13.03
N MET A 41 13.16 3.23 13.33
CA MET A 41 13.50 4.23 12.31
C MET A 41 14.51 3.64 11.34
N LYS A 42 14.22 3.76 10.04
CA LYS A 42 15.11 3.28 8.97
C LYS A 42 15.14 4.33 7.87
N ILE A 43 16.34 4.63 7.38
CA ILE A 43 16.59 5.59 6.29
C ILE A 43 17.15 4.93 5.04
N GLU A 44 17.75 3.75 5.18
CA GLU A 44 18.28 2.99 4.06
C GLU A 44 17.16 2.14 3.43
N PRO A 45 16.86 2.32 2.14
CA PRO A 45 15.94 1.45 1.44
C PRO A 45 16.38 -0.02 1.48
N THR A 46 15.43 -0.95 1.60
CA THR A 46 15.68 -2.39 1.65
C THR A 46 14.56 -3.13 0.93
N GLU A 47 14.75 -4.41 0.67
CA GLU A 47 13.64 -5.30 0.31
C GLU A 47 12.81 -5.66 1.55
N PHE A 48 11.49 -5.73 1.40
CA PHE A 48 10.57 -6.17 2.45
C PHE A 48 9.74 -7.39 2.03
N TYR A 49 9.04 -7.29 0.90
CA TYR A 49 8.25 -8.38 0.33
C TYR A 49 8.65 -8.62 -1.13
N GLN A 50 8.32 -9.82 -1.64
CA GLN A 50 8.51 -10.10 -3.06
C GLN A 50 7.43 -9.36 -3.87
N PRO A 51 7.77 -8.66 -4.97
CA PRO A 51 6.78 -7.91 -5.76
C PRO A 51 5.59 -8.76 -6.26
N LYS A 52 5.85 -10.05 -6.50
CA LYS A 52 4.81 -11.02 -6.91
C LYS A 52 3.82 -11.34 -5.80
N GLU A 53 4.25 -11.29 -4.54
CA GLU A 53 3.40 -11.49 -3.37
C GLU A 53 2.39 -10.35 -3.26
N ILE A 54 2.87 -9.10 -3.36
CA ILE A 54 2.02 -7.91 -3.40
C ILE A 54 1.04 -7.98 -4.57
N LEU A 55 1.51 -8.31 -5.77
CA LEU A 55 0.64 -8.45 -6.94
C LEU A 55 -0.48 -9.47 -6.71
N SER A 56 -0.13 -10.66 -6.19
CA SER A 56 -1.10 -11.74 -5.92
C SER A 56 -2.17 -11.28 -4.93
N GLU A 57 -1.78 -10.64 -3.83
CA GLU A 57 -2.71 -10.14 -2.83
C GLU A 57 -3.62 -9.03 -3.37
N VAL A 58 -3.07 -8.11 -4.17
CA VAL A 58 -3.85 -7.05 -4.82
C VAL A 58 -4.84 -7.64 -5.81
N GLN A 59 -4.43 -8.58 -6.65
CA GLN A 59 -5.31 -9.29 -7.59
C GLN A 59 -6.45 -9.98 -6.86
N ASN A 60 -6.14 -10.77 -5.83
CA ASN A 60 -7.13 -11.48 -5.03
C ASN A 60 -8.15 -10.52 -4.42
N LYS A 61 -7.69 -9.37 -3.92
CA LYS A 61 -8.56 -8.38 -3.27
C LYS A 61 -9.41 -7.61 -4.28
N VAL A 62 -8.89 -7.28 -5.46
CA VAL A 62 -9.63 -6.68 -6.58
C VAL A 62 -10.73 -7.63 -7.07
N GLU A 63 -10.43 -8.92 -7.24
CA GLU A 63 -11.43 -9.90 -7.66
C GLU A 63 -12.53 -10.11 -6.62
N LYS A 64 -12.19 -10.09 -5.32
CA LYS A 64 -13.20 -10.12 -4.25
C LYS A 64 -14.11 -8.89 -4.29
N ALA A 65 -13.55 -7.69 -4.46
CA ALA A 65 -14.32 -6.46 -4.57
C ALA A 65 -15.27 -6.47 -5.78
N LYS A 66 -14.79 -6.93 -6.95
CA LYS A 66 -15.62 -7.11 -8.15
C LYS A 66 -16.81 -8.04 -7.90
N LYS A 67 -16.57 -9.20 -7.27
CA LYS A 67 -17.63 -10.16 -6.91
C LYS A 67 -18.68 -9.57 -5.97
N MET A 68 -18.26 -8.66 -5.09
CA MET A 68 -19.12 -7.95 -4.16
C MET A 68 -19.74 -6.68 -4.76
N GLN A 69 -19.52 -6.40 -6.06
CA GLN A 69 -19.94 -5.18 -6.74
C GLN A 69 -19.44 -3.88 -6.06
N GLU A 70 -18.30 -3.96 -5.38
CA GLU A 70 -17.65 -2.79 -4.80
C GLU A 70 -16.75 -2.11 -5.83
N SER A 71 -16.89 -0.79 -6.00
CA SER A 71 -15.98 -0.02 -6.84
C SER A 71 -14.64 0.24 -6.15
N ILE A 72 -13.60 0.29 -6.98
CA ILE A 72 -12.23 0.67 -6.63
C ILE A 72 -11.80 1.76 -7.59
N ASP A 73 -11.71 2.98 -7.09
CA ASP A 73 -11.25 4.15 -7.86
C ASP A 73 -9.72 4.22 -7.89
N TYR A 74 -9.07 3.78 -6.81
CA TYR A 74 -7.62 3.80 -6.64
C TYR A 74 -7.06 2.55 -5.94
N LEU A 75 -5.89 2.12 -6.40
CA LEU A 75 -4.96 1.25 -5.67
C LEU A 75 -3.90 2.15 -5.03
N THR A 76 -3.87 2.22 -3.71
CA THR A 76 -3.02 3.18 -3.01
C THR A 76 -1.98 2.47 -2.16
N PHE A 77 -0.70 2.75 -2.40
CA PHE A 77 0.38 2.46 -1.46
C PHE A 77 0.27 3.45 -0.30
N VAL A 78 -0.29 2.97 0.80
CA VAL A 78 -0.47 3.70 2.05
C VAL A 78 -0.19 2.72 3.19
N PRO A 79 1.07 2.31 3.33
CA PRO A 79 1.42 1.32 4.33
C PRO A 79 1.40 1.92 5.73
N ASP A 80 1.48 1.04 6.73
CA ASP A 80 1.73 1.42 8.12
C ASP A 80 3.19 1.88 8.37
N GLY A 81 3.79 2.61 7.42
CA GLY A 81 5.19 3.06 7.43
C GLY A 81 5.49 3.99 6.24
N GLU A 82 6.77 4.16 5.90
CA GLU A 82 7.18 4.92 4.70
C GLU A 82 7.32 4.01 3.46
N PRO A 83 6.39 4.03 2.47
CA PRO A 83 6.43 3.12 1.32
C PRO A 83 7.70 3.20 0.49
N THR A 84 8.37 4.36 0.41
CA THR A 84 9.57 4.52 -0.41
C THR A 84 10.81 3.85 0.17
N LEU A 85 10.73 3.31 1.39
CA LEU A 85 11.80 2.48 1.95
C LEU A 85 11.90 1.11 1.27
N ASP A 86 10.89 0.68 0.52
CA ASP A 86 11.00 -0.53 -0.29
C ASP A 86 11.69 -0.24 -1.63
N ILE A 87 12.84 -0.87 -1.85
CA ILE A 87 13.54 -0.80 -3.15
C ILE A 87 12.70 -1.34 -4.31
N ASN A 88 11.74 -2.20 -4.00
CA ASN A 88 10.88 -2.86 -4.95
C ASN A 88 9.64 -2.05 -5.36
N LEU A 89 9.35 -0.90 -4.71
CA LEU A 89 8.13 -0.12 -4.96
C LEU A 89 7.90 0.18 -6.44
N GLY A 90 8.96 0.55 -7.18
CA GLY A 90 8.86 0.82 -8.61
C GLY A 90 8.45 -0.42 -9.43
N GLN A 91 8.90 -1.61 -9.03
CA GLN A 91 8.53 -2.86 -9.67
C GLN A 91 7.11 -3.29 -9.31
N GLU A 92 6.70 -3.11 -8.05
CA GLU A 92 5.33 -3.37 -7.60
C GLU A 92 4.31 -2.53 -8.37
N ILE A 93 4.58 -1.22 -8.52
CA ILE A 93 3.74 -0.30 -9.32
C ILE A 93 3.63 -0.79 -10.76
N LYS A 94 4.74 -1.20 -11.40
CA LYS A 94 4.73 -1.72 -12.77
C LYS A 94 3.85 -2.96 -12.91
N LEU A 95 3.95 -3.90 -11.98
CA LEU A 95 3.14 -5.12 -11.99
C LEU A 95 1.65 -4.80 -11.81
N ILE A 96 1.32 -3.98 -10.81
CA ILE A 96 -0.07 -3.65 -10.47
C ILE A 96 -0.74 -2.80 -11.55
N LYS A 97 0.01 -2.00 -12.31
CA LYS A 97 -0.51 -1.18 -13.41
C LYS A 97 -1.28 -2.00 -14.46
N SER A 98 -0.97 -3.28 -14.60
CA SER A 98 -1.69 -4.21 -15.48
C SER A 98 -3.17 -4.40 -15.12
N LEU A 99 -3.58 -4.04 -13.90
CA LEU A 99 -4.98 -4.17 -13.44
C LEU A 99 -5.90 -3.04 -13.94
N GLY A 100 -5.34 -2.00 -14.58
CA GLY A 100 -6.14 -0.92 -15.18
C GLY A 100 -6.81 0.04 -14.20
N ILE A 101 -6.46 -0.01 -12.92
CA ILE A 101 -6.97 0.89 -11.87
C ILE A 101 -5.92 1.97 -11.60
N LYS A 102 -6.36 3.21 -11.30
CA LYS A 102 -5.45 4.32 -10.98
C LYS A 102 -4.61 3.97 -9.75
N ILE A 103 -3.35 4.40 -9.74
CA ILE A 103 -2.41 4.11 -8.66
C ILE A 103 -2.03 5.42 -7.96
N ALA A 104 -1.94 5.38 -6.63
CA ALA A 104 -1.43 6.47 -5.79
C ALA A 104 -0.40 5.95 -4.80
N VAL A 105 0.51 6.83 -4.36
CA VAL A 105 1.49 6.57 -3.30
C VAL A 105 1.41 7.73 -2.31
N ILE A 106 1.35 7.44 -1.01
CA ILE A 106 1.35 8.45 0.06
C ILE A 106 2.65 8.31 0.84
N THR A 107 3.45 9.38 0.84
CA THR A 107 4.73 9.54 1.55
C THR A 107 4.71 10.88 2.29
#